data_AF-A0A815CNP9-F1
#
_entry.id   AF-A0A815CNP9-F1
#
_cell.length_a   1.000
_cell.length_b   1.000
_cell.length_c   1.000
_cell.angle_alpha   90.00
_cell.angle_beta   90.00
_cell.angle_gamma   90.00
#
_symmetry.space_group_name_H-M   'P 1'
#
loop_
_entity.id
_entity.type
_entity.pdbx_description
1 polymer ?
#
loop_
_entity_poly.entity_id
_entity_poly.type
_entity_poly.pdbx_seq_one_letter_code
_entity_poly.pdbx_strand_id
1 'polypeptide(L)'
;MRTSISCRSYKLTEPKKDLSKFHPRHSQHLRGSFVLVTPHSNITFDDIDNFYQKTLPMSNNNRKKTKPLQTPFATNVTFENIPYEYKNGLWHPVGVISVQRTAILIPLQGRDFNAKAFIFNIHAFARRQLLTYTVLLVEQVSPRSDRFNKGRLLNAGVRYIENQKSLNITCLILHDVDLIPENDGNYYVCEPSHPKHTTVRVRQIGSKRGYSRYYEFLIGGVLLLTPDMYRQVNGFSNLYWGWGGEDDDLSLRMIQRRVCVVRPVDAVAVYAALPHPHGHRNDARFNLLAWSTVRVDGDGYKQIDSLIEIVDVKQRSSVVHLKVNVDVEGSERRPSSLNESYERISARSETTTASRNKIVDVKQRSSVVHLKVNVDVEGSERRPSSLNESYERISARSETTTASRNST
;
A
#
# COMPACT_ATOMS: atom_id res chain seq x y z
N MET A 1 15.04 -29.39 -4.45
CA MET A 1 14.56 -28.76 -3.19
C MET A 1 13.41 -27.82 -3.53
N ARG A 2 12.23 -28.02 -2.94
CA ARG A 2 11.06 -27.14 -3.09
C ARG A 2 11.27 -25.88 -2.22
N THR A 3 11.54 -24.72 -2.82
CA THR A 3 11.39 -23.43 -2.13
C THR A 3 10.04 -22.83 -2.50
N SER A 4 8.96 -23.36 -1.94
CA SER A 4 7.68 -22.63 -1.96
C SER A 4 7.79 -21.50 -0.95
N ILE A 5 8.00 -20.27 -1.42
CA ILE A 5 7.80 -19.08 -0.60
C ILE A 5 6.28 -18.98 -0.39
N SER A 6 5.78 -19.66 0.64
CA SER A 6 4.37 -19.68 1.00
C SER A 6 4.01 -18.36 1.70
N CYS A 7 3.81 -17.31 0.91
CA CYS A 7 3.04 -16.14 1.33
C CYS A 7 1.55 -16.52 1.43
N ARG A 8 1.17 -17.43 2.34
CA ARG A 8 -0.24 -17.53 2.72
C ARG A 8 -0.57 -16.21 3.41
N SER A 9 -1.54 -15.47 2.87
CA SER A 9 -2.01 -14.24 3.49
C SER A 9 -2.47 -14.56 4.91
N TYR A 10 -1.69 -14.12 5.92
CA TYR A 10 -2.08 -14.34 7.31
C TYR A 10 -3.22 -13.38 7.61
N LYS A 11 -4.42 -13.94 7.84
CA LYS A 11 -5.48 -13.22 8.51
C LYS A 11 -5.08 -13.12 9.97
N LEU A 12 -5.03 -11.90 10.49
CA LEU A 12 -4.90 -11.68 11.92
C LEU A 12 -6.18 -12.24 12.58
N THR A 13 -6.11 -13.47 13.11
CA THR A 13 -7.11 -13.98 14.06
C THR A 13 -7.16 -13.04 15.25
N GLU A 14 -8.33 -12.79 15.82
CA GLU A 14 -8.48 -11.87 16.96
C GLU A 14 -7.35 -12.06 17.99
N PRO A 15 -6.46 -11.07 18.19
CA PRO A 15 -5.38 -11.18 19.15
C PRO A 15 -5.97 -11.52 20.52
N LYS A 16 -5.63 -12.70 21.02
CA LYS A 16 -5.70 -12.98 22.46
C LYS A 16 -4.92 -11.86 23.15
N LYS A 17 -5.54 -11.27 24.18
CA LYS A 17 -5.08 -10.14 25.01
C LYS A 17 -3.54 -10.07 25.19
N ASP A 18 -2.83 -9.47 24.24
CA ASP A 18 -1.51 -8.90 24.49
C ASP A 18 -1.74 -7.41 24.80
N LEU A 19 -1.69 -7.09 26.09
CA LEU A 19 -2.00 -5.78 26.66
C LEU A 19 -0.76 -4.85 26.69
N SER A 20 0.37 -5.26 26.12
CA SER A 20 1.65 -4.55 26.24
C SER A 20 1.95 -3.56 25.11
N LYS A 21 1.09 -3.45 24.10
CA LYS A 21 1.24 -2.52 22.97
C LYS A 21 -0.08 -1.79 22.78
N PHE A 22 -0.03 -0.47 22.67
CA PHE A 22 -1.18 0.42 22.51
C PHE A 22 -1.94 0.07 21.22
N HIS A 23 -2.74 -0.97 21.26
CA HIS A 23 -3.70 -1.34 20.22
C HIS A 23 -4.90 -0.43 20.44
N PRO A 24 -5.46 0.25 19.42
CA PRO A 24 -6.55 1.20 19.63
C PRO A 24 -7.85 0.55 20.15
N ARG A 25 -7.86 -0.77 20.43
CA ARG A 25 -8.94 -1.52 21.10
C ARG A 25 -9.41 -0.92 22.42
N HIS A 26 -8.56 -0.14 23.10
CA HIS A 26 -8.92 0.51 24.36
C HIS A 26 -9.39 1.96 24.19
N SER A 27 -9.42 2.47 22.96
CA SER A 27 -10.00 3.77 22.70
C SER A 27 -11.51 3.67 22.85
N GLN A 28 -12.05 4.27 23.92
CA GLN A 28 -13.49 4.48 24.12
C GLN A 28 -14.16 5.30 22.98
N HIS A 29 -13.34 5.78 22.04
CA HIS A 29 -13.66 6.70 20.95
C HIS A 29 -13.83 5.99 19.58
N LEU A 30 -13.66 4.66 19.52
CA LEU A 30 -13.93 3.91 18.28
C LEU A 30 -15.44 3.76 18.07
N ARG A 31 -15.90 4.06 16.86
CA ARG A 31 -17.29 3.86 16.45
C ARG A 31 -17.42 2.67 15.49
N GLY A 32 -18.52 1.95 15.62
CA GLY A 32 -18.88 0.85 14.72
C GLY A 32 -19.51 1.31 13.41
N SER A 33 -19.88 2.59 13.28
CA SER A 33 -20.48 3.15 12.06
C SER A 33 -19.83 4.47 11.66
N PHE A 34 -19.49 4.55 10.38
CA PHE A 34 -18.89 5.71 9.74
C PHE A 34 -19.96 6.59 9.09
N VAL A 35 -19.86 7.89 9.31
CA VAL A 35 -20.71 8.88 8.65
C VAL A 35 -19.83 9.68 7.69
N LEU A 36 -20.04 9.46 6.39
CA LEU A 36 -19.30 10.14 5.34
C LEU A 36 -19.58 11.64 5.35
N VAL A 37 -18.52 12.42 5.39
CA VAL A 37 -18.55 13.86 5.20
C VAL A 37 -18.20 14.19 3.74
N THR A 38 -19.11 14.83 3.02
CA THR A 38 -18.86 15.32 1.66
C THR A 38 -18.78 16.85 1.69
N PRO A 39 -17.68 17.46 1.19
CA PRO A 39 -17.54 18.90 1.14
C PRO A 39 -18.50 19.51 0.11
N HIS A 40 -18.95 20.74 0.37
CA HIS A 40 -19.53 21.57 -0.68
C HIS A 40 -18.46 21.97 -1.71
N SER A 41 -18.88 22.22 -2.96
CA SER A 41 -17.96 22.45 -4.09
C SER A 41 -17.10 23.72 -3.98
N ASN A 42 -17.48 24.67 -3.14
CA ASN A 42 -16.81 25.97 -2.98
C ASN A 42 -15.75 26.02 -1.87
N ILE A 43 -15.52 24.92 -1.13
CA ILE A 43 -14.55 24.93 -0.03
C ILE A 43 -13.11 24.87 -0.54
N THR A 44 -12.20 25.61 0.09
CA THR A 44 -10.76 25.57 -0.18
C THR A 44 -10.02 24.68 0.83
N PHE A 45 -8.78 24.29 0.54
CA PHE A 45 -7.94 23.61 1.54
C PHE A 45 -7.66 24.48 2.78
N ASP A 46 -7.64 25.80 2.61
CA ASP A 46 -7.38 26.75 3.71
C ASP A 46 -8.60 26.81 4.65
N ASP A 47 -9.82 26.65 4.13
CA ASP A 47 -11.04 26.52 4.94
C ASP A 47 -11.03 25.24 5.79
N ILE A 48 -10.60 24.12 5.19
CA ILE A 48 -10.44 22.84 5.90
C ILE A 48 -9.42 22.97 7.02
N ASP A 49 -8.30 23.65 6.75
CA ASP A 49 -7.25 23.91 7.71
C ASP A 49 -7.75 24.74 8.89
N ASN A 50 -8.42 25.86 8.59
CA ASN A 50 -9.04 26.74 9.57
C ASN A 50 -10.04 26.00 10.45
N PHE A 51 -10.85 25.12 9.85
CA PHE A 51 -11.81 24.32 10.58
C PHE A 51 -11.14 23.36 11.58
N TYR A 52 -10.09 22.66 11.16
CA TYR A 52 -9.37 21.76 12.06
C TYR A 52 -8.60 22.47 13.17
N GLN A 53 -8.13 23.71 12.93
CA GLN A 53 -7.46 24.53 13.94
C GLN A 53 -8.42 25.23 14.92
N LYS A 54 -9.52 25.80 14.43
CA LYS A 54 -10.37 26.73 15.22
C LYS A 54 -11.56 26.07 15.88
N THR A 55 -12.17 25.07 15.24
CA THR A 55 -13.46 24.52 15.66
C THR A 55 -13.33 23.43 16.72
N LEU A 56 -12.15 22.83 16.85
CA LEU A 56 -11.92 21.69 17.73
C LEU A 56 -11.25 22.17 19.02
N PRO A 57 -11.75 21.76 20.19
CA PRO A 57 -11.46 22.43 21.45
C PRO A 57 -9.95 22.38 21.73
N MET A 58 -9.30 23.54 21.60
CA MET A 58 -8.07 23.83 22.32
C MET A 58 -8.44 23.96 23.79
N SER A 59 -8.38 22.85 24.53
CA SER A 59 -8.31 22.85 25.98
C SER A 59 -9.34 23.74 26.72
N ASN A 60 -10.65 23.56 26.49
CA ASN A 60 -11.65 24.16 27.38
C ASN A 60 -12.60 23.12 27.96
N ASN A 61 -12.67 23.10 29.30
CA ASN A 61 -13.27 22.11 30.20
C ASN A 61 -14.78 21.82 30.04
N ASN A 62 -15.45 22.32 29.00
CA ASN A 62 -16.88 22.11 28.81
C ASN A 62 -17.16 20.82 28.03
N ARG A 63 -17.14 19.69 28.76
CA ARG A 63 -17.66 18.37 28.36
C ARG A 63 -19.19 18.39 28.20
N LYS A 64 -19.76 19.23 27.35
CA LYS A 64 -21.16 19.07 26.92
C LYS A 64 -21.22 18.22 25.66
N LYS A 65 -21.99 17.12 25.73
CA LYS A 65 -22.28 16.20 24.61
C LYS A 65 -22.66 17.02 23.37
N THR A 66 -21.83 16.99 22.34
CA THR A 66 -22.06 17.75 21.11
C THR A 66 -23.03 16.97 20.21
N LYS A 67 -24.17 17.60 19.89
CA LYS A 67 -24.96 17.27 18.71
C LYS A 67 -24.04 17.36 17.47
N PRO A 68 -24.34 16.69 16.33
CA PRO A 68 -23.59 16.89 15.09
C PRO A 68 -23.41 18.38 14.82
N LEU A 69 -22.17 18.80 14.56
CA LEU A 69 -21.87 20.17 14.23
C LEU A 69 -22.48 20.43 12.84
N GLN A 70 -23.61 21.12 12.78
CA GLN A 70 -24.06 21.64 11.49
C GLN A 70 -23.12 22.77 11.12
N THR A 71 -22.25 22.52 10.15
CA THR A 71 -21.41 23.55 9.57
C THR A 71 -22.03 24.01 8.25
N PRO A 72 -21.80 25.26 7.82
CA PRO A 72 -22.21 25.71 6.48
C PRO A 72 -21.51 24.96 5.34
N PHE A 73 -20.48 24.16 5.64
CA PHE A 73 -19.52 23.66 4.66
C PHE A 73 -19.50 22.13 4.49
N ALA A 74 -20.13 21.41 5.43
CA ALA A 74 -20.12 19.96 5.47
C ALA A 74 -21.33 19.43 6.25
N THR A 75 -21.97 18.39 5.71
CA THR A 75 -23.09 17.69 6.35
C THR A 75 -22.59 16.55 7.25
N ASN A 76 -23.37 16.23 8.29
CA ASN A 76 -23.13 15.11 9.20
C ASN A 76 -21.79 15.10 9.96
N VAL A 77 -21.20 16.27 10.15
CA VAL A 77 -19.95 16.42 10.89
C VAL A 77 -20.19 16.07 12.36
N THR A 78 -19.63 14.96 12.84
CA THR A 78 -19.57 14.64 14.27
C THR A 78 -18.11 14.54 14.68
N PHE A 79 -17.71 15.36 15.65
CA PHE A 79 -16.38 15.24 16.26
C PHE A 79 -16.47 14.76 17.67
N GLU A 80 -15.44 14.04 18.04
CA GLU A 80 -15.15 13.78 19.43
C GLU A 80 -14.27 14.90 19.95
N ASN A 81 -14.51 15.32 21.19
CA ASN A 81 -13.72 16.36 21.86
C ASN A 81 -12.36 15.82 22.29
N ILE A 82 -11.61 15.21 21.37
CA ILE A 82 -10.24 14.77 21.59
C ILE A 82 -9.34 15.98 21.29
N PRO A 83 -8.66 16.57 22.29
CA PRO A 83 -7.75 17.69 22.05
C PRO A 83 -6.59 17.20 21.19
N TYR A 84 -6.29 17.96 20.14
CA TYR A 84 -5.21 17.68 19.21
C TYR A 84 -4.44 18.98 18.99
N GLU A 85 -3.13 18.88 18.89
CA GLU A 85 -2.28 20.00 18.48
C GLU A 85 -1.50 19.63 17.22
N TYR A 86 -1.26 20.63 16.37
CA TYR A 86 -0.37 20.51 15.24
C TYR A 86 0.97 21.12 15.62
N LYS A 87 2.00 20.27 15.67
CA LYS A 87 3.34 20.67 16.10
C LYS A 87 4.39 19.96 15.24
N ASN A 88 5.35 20.74 14.76
CA ASN A 88 6.49 20.24 13.98
C ASN A 88 6.06 19.36 12.77
N GLY A 89 5.01 19.73 12.04
CA GLY A 89 4.57 18.95 10.87
C GLY A 89 3.64 17.78 11.16
N LEU A 90 3.29 17.54 12.44
CA LEU A 90 2.48 16.40 12.88
C LEU A 90 1.28 16.85 13.70
N TRP A 91 0.14 16.23 13.43
CA TRP A 91 -0.97 16.19 14.36
C TRP A 91 -0.70 15.17 15.44
N HIS A 92 -0.96 15.51 16.69
CA HIS A 92 -0.92 14.54 17.78
C HIS A 92 -2.00 14.79 18.82
N PRO A 93 -2.52 13.71 19.43
CA PRO A 93 -3.45 13.82 20.56
C PRO A 93 -2.72 14.44 21.77
N VAL A 94 -3.35 15.41 22.42
CA VAL A 94 -2.80 16.03 23.64
C VAL A 94 -2.89 15.02 24.79
N GLY A 95 -1.79 14.89 25.54
CA GLY A 95 -1.72 13.98 26.69
C GLY A 95 -1.60 12.49 26.34
N VAL A 96 -1.42 12.14 25.07
CA VAL A 96 -1.24 10.75 24.62
C VAL A 96 0.05 10.63 23.81
N ILE A 97 0.87 9.63 24.14
CA ILE A 97 2.08 9.29 23.38
C ILE A 97 1.72 8.18 22.40
N SER A 98 1.72 8.50 21.10
CA SER A 98 1.49 7.49 20.06
C SER A 98 2.73 6.59 19.90
N VAL A 99 2.51 5.29 19.72
CA VAL A 99 3.58 4.29 19.51
C VAL A 99 4.28 4.48 18.17
N GLN A 100 3.57 5.06 17.19
CA GLN A 100 4.07 5.27 15.84
C GLN A 100 3.80 6.70 15.40
N ARG A 101 4.66 7.18 14.49
CA ARG A 101 4.45 8.44 13.75
C ARG A 101 4.17 8.07 12.31
N THR A 102 3.04 8.54 11.81
CA THR A 102 2.44 8.01 10.59
C THR A 102 2.44 9.07 9.49
N ALA A 103 2.98 8.75 8.32
CA ALA A 103 2.76 9.53 7.11
C ALA A 103 1.68 8.85 6.26
N ILE A 104 0.58 9.54 6.02
CA ILE A 104 -0.46 9.11 5.09
C ILE A 104 -0.14 9.77 3.75
N LEU A 105 0.21 8.99 2.73
CA LEU A 105 0.65 9.44 1.42
C LEU A 105 -0.44 9.19 0.38
N ILE A 106 -0.85 10.23 -0.31
CA ILE A 106 -1.99 10.22 -1.23
C ILE A 106 -1.52 10.68 -2.61
N PRO A 107 -1.40 9.77 -3.59
CA PRO A 107 -1.07 10.15 -4.96
C PRO A 107 -2.35 10.64 -5.66
N LEU A 108 -2.28 11.74 -6.40
CA LEU A 108 -3.43 12.25 -7.16
C LEU A 108 -3.05 13.11 -8.39
N GLN A 109 -4.04 13.33 -9.26
CA GLN A 109 -3.95 14.25 -10.39
C GLN A 109 -5.35 14.77 -10.72
N GLY A 110 -5.61 16.07 -10.56
CA GLY A 110 -6.92 16.65 -10.89
C GLY A 110 -8.08 16.07 -10.08
N ARG A 111 -7.85 15.77 -8.81
CA ARG A 111 -8.81 15.12 -7.88
C ARG A 111 -9.16 16.02 -6.68
N ASP A 112 -9.24 17.33 -6.90
CA ASP A 112 -9.43 18.33 -5.84
C ASP A 112 -10.65 18.04 -4.93
N PHE A 113 -11.80 17.70 -5.51
CA PHE A 113 -12.98 17.30 -4.73
C PHE A 113 -12.72 16.08 -3.84
N ASN A 114 -12.16 15.00 -4.41
CA ASN A 114 -11.84 13.79 -3.65
C ASN A 114 -10.82 14.07 -2.57
N ALA A 115 -9.79 14.88 -2.83
CA ALA A 115 -8.77 15.25 -1.85
C ALA A 115 -9.37 16.01 -0.66
N LYS A 116 -10.27 16.97 -0.91
CA LYS A 116 -10.99 17.70 0.15
C LYS A 116 -11.87 16.76 0.97
N ALA A 117 -12.64 15.91 0.31
CA ALA A 117 -13.46 14.91 0.97
C ALA A 117 -12.61 13.93 1.81
N PHE A 118 -11.49 13.48 1.26
CA PHE A 118 -10.54 12.62 1.94
C PHE A 118 -10.03 13.25 3.24
N ILE A 119 -9.52 14.50 3.18
CA ILE A 119 -8.97 15.20 4.34
C ILE A 119 -10.02 15.35 5.45
N PHE A 120 -11.26 15.71 5.10
CA PHE A 120 -12.35 15.81 6.07
C PHE A 120 -12.58 14.50 6.82
N ASN A 121 -12.60 13.37 6.12
CA ASN A 121 -12.91 12.10 6.74
C ASN A 121 -11.69 11.48 7.44
N ILE A 122 -10.49 11.60 6.86
CA ILE A 122 -9.29 10.95 7.38
C ILE A 122 -8.82 11.59 8.67
N HIS A 123 -8.94 12.91 8.83
CA HIS A 123 -8.62 13.55 10.11
C HIS A 123 -9.55 13.06 11.22
N ALA A 124 -10.86 13.00 10.96
CA ALA A 124 -11.81 12.49 11.94
C ALA A 124 -11.48 11.04 12.32
N PHE A 125 -11.18 10.19 11.33
CA PHE A 125 -10.81 8.79 11.52
C PHE A 125 -9.49 8.60 12.30
N ALA A 126 -8.41 9.23 11.85
CA ALA A 126 -7.09 9.14 12.48
C ALA A 126 -7.11 9.67 13.93
N ARG A 127 -7.94 10.67 14.22
CA ARG A 127 -8.10 11.22 15.57
C ARG A 127 -8.83 10.28 16.52
N ARG A 128 -9.87 9.57 16.06
CA ARG A 128 -10.55 8.53 16.87
C ARG A 128 -9.63 7.36 17.19
N GLN A 129 -8.67 7.08 16.30
CA GLN A 129 -7.62 6.08 16.50
C GLN A 129 -6.40 6.59 17.30
N LEU A 130 -6.41 7.84 17.77
CA LEU A 130 -5.33 8.45 18.57
C LEU A 130 -3.95 8.41 17.89
N LEU A 131 -3.94 8.58 16.56
CA LEU A 131 -2.69 8.57 15.80
C LEU A 131 -1.93 9.88 15.95
N THR A 132 -0.59 9.79 15.93
CA THR A 132 0.29 10.92 15.58
C THR A 132 0.60 10.82 14.09
N TYR A 133 0.20 11.81 13.30
CA TYR A 133 0.25 11.67 11.83
C TYR A 133 0.44 12.99 11.08
N THR A 134 0.86 12.85 9.82
CA THR A 134 0.79 13.89 8.79
C THR A 134 0.11 13.33 7.54
N VAL A 135 -0.54 14.21 6.78
CA VAL A 135 -1.21 13.89 5.51
C VAL A 135 -0.42 14.56 4.40
N LEU A 136 0.11 13.78 3.46
CA LEU A 136 0.87 14.25 2.31
C LEU A 136 0.10 13.95 1.03
N LEU A 137 -0.43 15.00 0.41
CA LEU A 137 -0.92 14.95 -0.97
C LEU A 137 0.27 15.06 -1.92
N VAL A 138 0.39 14.12 -2.86
CA VAL A 138 1.41 14.10 -3.90
C VAL A 138 0.71 14.23 -5.25
N GLU A 139 0.62 15.47 -5.73
CA GLU A 139 -0.08 15.80 -6.97
C GLU A 139 0.86 15.77 -8.16
N GLN A 140 0.50 14.98 -9.17
CA GLN A 140 1.20 14.97 -10.45
C GLN A 140 0.90 16.27 -11.20
N VAL A 141 1.97 16.98 -11.53
CA VAL A 141 1.97 17.99 -12.59
C VAL A 141 2.78 17.43 -13.75
N SER A 142 2.27 17.53 -14.96
CA SER A 142 3.02 17.17 -16.15
C SER A 142 2.59 18.05 -17.31
N PRO A 143 3.54 18.67 -18.03
CA PRO A 143 3.26 19.39 -19.26
C PRO A 143 3.11 18.48 -20.50
N ARG A 144 3.56 17.21 -20.43
CA ARG A 144 3.70 16.32 -21.61
C ARG A 144 2.78 15.11 -21.60
N SER A 145 2.34 14.65 -20.43
CA SER A 145 1.51 13.46 -20.29
C SER A 145 0.40 13.66 -19.26
N ASP A 146 -0.83 13.36 -19.69
CA ASP A 146 -1.99 13.25 -18.82
C ASP A 146 -2.08 11.88 -18.13
N ARG A 147 -1.16 10.94 -18.42
CA ARG A 147 -1.16 9.61 -17.82
C ARG A 147 -0.66 9.69 -16.38
N PHE A 148 -1.56 9.36 -15.46
CA PHE A 148 -1.25 9.25 -14.04
C PHE A 148 -0.24 8.14 -13.75
N ASN A 149 0.77 8.41 -12.91
CA ASN A 149 1.77 7.43 -12.46
C ASN A 149 1.77 7.32 -10.93
N LYS A 150 0.86 6.50 -10.40
CA LYS A 150 0.68 6.25 -8.96
C LYS A 150 1.98 5.85 -8.28
N GLY A 151 2.71 4.91 -8.86
CA GLY A 151 3.94 4.35 -8.27
C GLY A 151 5.04 5.40 -8.12
N ARG A 152 5.27 6.21 -9.16
CA ARG A 152 6.26 7.29 -9.14
C ARG A 152 5.91 8.37 -8.11
N LEU A 153 4.65 8.76 -8.00
CA LEU A 153 4.21 9.74 -6.99
C LEU A 153 4.34 9.19 -5.56
N LEU A 154 4.01 7.92 -5.33
CA LEU A 154 4.20 7.31 -4.00
C LEU A 154 5.69 7.22 -3.64
N ASN A 155 6.55 6.84 -4.58
CA ASN A 155 8.01 6.87 -4.37
C ASN A 155 8.48 8.30 -4.05
N ALA A 156 7.99 9.32 -4.75
CA ALA A 156 8.32 10.72 -4.52
C ALA A 156 7.88 11.18 -3.11
N GLY A 157 6.66 10.81 -2.70
CA GLY A 157 6.13 11.12 -1.38
C GLY A 157 6.96 10.47 -0.27
N VAL A 158 7.33 9.21 -0.41
CA VAL A 158 8.20 8.52 0.57
C VAL A 158 9.56 9.22 0.65
N ARG A 159 10.14 9.59 -0.49
CA ARG A 159 11.41 10.33 -0.54
C ARG A 159 11.32 11.66 0.19
N TYR A 160 10.25 12.41 -0.06
CA TYR A 160 10.00 13.68 0.63
C TYR A 160 9.93 13.47 2.15
N ILE A 161 9.16 12.48 2.62
CA ILE A 161 9.02 12.16 4.04
C ILE A 161 10.35 11.75 4.68
N GLU A 162 11.16 10.92 4.02
CA GLU A 162 12.47 10.50 4.54
C GLU A 162 13.44 11.68 4.68
N ASN A 163 13.33 12.69 3.81
CA ASN A 163 14.12 13.92 3.91
C ASN A 163 13.68 14.82 5.09
N GLN A 164 12.45 14.67 5.59
CA GLN A 164 11.94 15.37 6.77
C GLN A 164 12.32 14.64 8.07
N LYS A 165 13.63 14.56 8.37
CA LYS A 165 14.17 13.79 9.52
C LYS A 165 13.54 14.15 10.87
N SER A 166 13.12 15.40 11.06
CA SER A 166 12.47 15.88 12.29
C SER A 166 11.11 15.22 12.56
N LEU A 167 10.42 14.72 11.53
CA LEU A 167 9.14 14.02 11.68
C LEU A 167 9.31 12.64 12.30
N ASN A 168 10.48 11.99 12.09
CA ASN A 168 10.78 10.63 12.57
C ASN A 168 9.62 9.65 12.31
N ILE A 169 9.17 9.59 11.06
CA ILE A 169 8.09 8.73 10.60
C ILE A 169 8.52 7.27 10.69
N THR A 170 7.68 6.45 11.32
CA THR A 170 7.90 5.01 11.52
C THR A 170 6.85 4.15 10.82
N CYS A 171 5.77 4.76 10.32
CA CYS A 171 4.72 4.08 9.57
C CYS A 171 4.35 4.87 8.31
N LEU A 172 4.35 4.20 7.16
CA LEU A 172 3.88 4.74 5.89
C LEU A 172 2.51 4.13 5.58
N ILE A 173 1.54 4.96 5.23
CA ILE A 173 0.22 4.54 4.76
C ILE A 173 0.06 5.06 3.32
N LEU A 174 0.17 4.16 2.37
CA LEU A 174 -0.02 4.42 0.96
C LEU A 174 -1.53 4.34 0.69
N HIS A 175 -2.15 5.44 0.27
CA HIS A 175 -3.60 5.56 0.31
C HIS A 175 -4.19 6.17 -0.96
N ASP A 176 -5.11 5.46 -1.61
CA ASP A 176 -5.88 6.02 -2.73
C ASP A 176 -6.84 7.11 -2.21
N VAL A 177 -6.88 8.26 -2.90
CA VAL A 177 -7.62 9.46 -2.46
C VAL A 177 -9.14 9.28 -2.38
N ASP A 178 -9.68 8.30 -3.09
CA ASP A 178 -11.12 8.04 -3.19
C ASP A 178 -11.62 7.02 -2.17
N LEU A 179 -10.75 6.33 -1.43
CA LEU A 179 -11.15 5.35 -0.44
C LEU A 179 -11.30 5.99 0.93
N ILE A 180 -12.45 5.77 1.56
CA ILE A 180 -12.75 6.27 2.90
C ILE A 180 -13.05 5.09 3.82
N PRO A 181 -12.29 4.88 4.92
CA PRO A 181 -12.51 3.74 5.81
C PRO A 181 -13.86 3.85 6.54
N GLU A 182 -14.66 2.78 6.51
CA GLU A 182 -16.02 2.78 7.08
C GLU A 182 -16.12 2.21 8.50
N ASN A 183 -15.01 1.71 9.04
CA ASN A 183 -14.98 1.04 10.35
C ASN A 183 -13.70 1.41 11.10
N ASP A 184 -13.85 1.97 12.31
CA ASP A 184 -12.70 2.39 13.13
C ASP A 184 -11.88 1.20 13.67
N GLY A 185 -12.42 -0.03 13.60
CA GLY A 185 -11.68 -1.27 13.84
C GLY A 185 -10.65 -1.61 12.76
N ASN A 186 -10.62 -0.87 11.65
CA ASN A 186 -9.57 -0.95 10.65
C ASN A 186 -8.36 -0.10 11.05
N TYR A 187 -7.51 -0.61 11.93
CA TYR A 187 -6.47 0.21 12.55
C TYR A 187 -5.35 0.65 11.60
N TYR A 188 -5.11 1.96 11.54
CA TYR A 188 -4.07 2.61 10.74
C TYR A 188 -2.73 2.66 11.50
N VAL A 189 -2.23 1.46 11.81
CA VAL A 189 -0.99 1.22 12.55
C VAL A 189 -0.17 0.21 11.75
N CYS A 190 1.10 0.45 11.52
CA CYS A 190 1.95 -0.51 10.79
C CYS A 190 2.29 -1.71 11.69
N GLU A 191 2.31 -2.92 11.11
CA GLU A 191 2.88 -4.06 11.81
C GLU A 191 4.41 -4.06 11.64
N PRO A 192 5.19 -4.34 12.70
CA PRO A 192 6.65 -4.26 12.63
C PRO A 192 7.30 -5.21 11.61
N SER A 193 6.68 -6.35 11.32
CA SER A 193 7.29 -7.44 10.52
C SER A 193 6.58 -7.71 9.19
N HIS A 194 5.39 -7.14 8.97
CA HIS A 194 4.58 -7.40 7.78
C HIS A 194 3.88 -6.14 7.27
N PRO A 195 3.87 -5.87 5.95
CA PRO A 195 2.94 -4.90 5.41
C PRO A 195 1.50 -5.32 5.70
N LYS A 196 0.65 -4.37 6.06
CA LYS A 196 -0.77 -4.60 6.33
C LYS A 196 -1.59 -3.97 5.21
N HIS A 197 -2.28 -4.79 4.44
CA HIS A 197 -3.21 -4.34 3.42
C HIS A 197 -4.62 -4.28 4.01
N THR A 198 -5.19 -3.07 4.10
CA THR A 198 -6.43 -2.84 4.83
C THR A 198 -7.67 -2.81 3.93
N THR A 199 -7.52 -2.66 2.61
CA THR A 199 -8.63 -2.59 1.65
C THR A 199 -9.09 -3.97 1.20
N VAL A 200 -9.90 -4.66 2.01
CA VAL A 200 -10.40 -6.00 1.65
C VAL A 200 -11.75 -5.93 0.93
N ARG A 201 -12.63 -5.04 1.38
CA ARG A 201 -13.99 -4.87 0.86
C ARG A 201 -14.25 -3.41 0.52
N VAL A 202 -14.71 -3.16 -0.70
CA VAL A 202 -14.98 -1.79 -1.17
C VAL A 202 -16.40 -1.69 -1.67
N ARG A 203 -17.09 -0.61 -1.31
CA ARG A 203 -18.42 -0.27 -1.81
C ARG A 203 -18.36 1.09 -2.49
N GLN A 204 -18.77 1.14 -3.74
CA GLN A 204 -18.83 2.41 -4.47
C GLN A 204 -20.04 3.24 -4.00
N ILE A 205 -19.80 4.49 -3.61
CA ILE A 205 -20.86 5.41 -3.23
C ILE A 205 -21.76 5.70 -4.44
N GLY A 206 -23.08 5.67 -4.22
CA GLY A 206 -24.07 5.82 -5.28
C GLY A 206 -24.34 4.53 -6.08
N SER A 207 -23.56 3.46 -5.88
CA SER A 207 -23.83 2.16 -6.49
C SER A 207 -24.91 1.40 -5.71
N LYS A 208 -25.83 0.75 -6.44
CA LYS A 208 -26.79 -0.20 -5.87
C LYS A 208 -26.12 -1.54 -5.49
N ARG A 209 -24.88 -1.77 -5.94
CA ARG A 209 -24.12 -2.98 -5.61
C ARG A 209 -23.54 -2.84 -4.20
N GLY A 210 -23.60 -3.93 -3.43
CA GLY A 210 -22.93 -4.02 -2.13
C GLY A 210 -21.41 -4.05 -2.24
N TYR A 211 -20.74 -4.39 -1.14
CA TYR A 211 -19.28 -4.50 -1.11
C TYR A 211 -18.75 -5.56 -2.10
N SER A 212 -17.82 -5.17 -2.95
CA SER A 212 -16.97 -6.09 -3.71
C SER A 212 -15.74 -6.45 -2.90
N ARG A 213 -15.22 -7.66 -3.11
CA ARG A 213 -13.98 -8.13 -2.48
C ARG A 213 -12.83 -8.01 -3.48
N TYR A 214 -11.70 -7.46 -3.03
CA TYR A 214 -10.46 -7.48 -3.80
C TYR A 214 -9.92 -8.92 -3.86
N TYR A 215 -9.29 -9.30 -4.97
CA TYR A 215 -8.67 -10.62 -5.09
C TYR A 215 -7.42 -10.72 -4.19
N GLU A 216 -7.01 -11.94 -3.85
CA GLU A 216 -6.02 -12.19 -2.80
C GLU A 216 -4.64 -11.59 -3.06
N PHE A 217 -4.22 -11.49 -4.32
CA PHE A 217 -2.94 -10.90 -4.71
C PHE A 217 -2.96 -9.37 -4.82
N LEU A 218 -4.14 -8.73 -4.77
CA LEU A 218 -4.23 -7.28 -4.86
C LEU A 218 -3.84 -6.65 -3.52
N ILE A 219 -2.96 -5.66 -3.58
CA ILE A 219 -2.57 -4.79 -2.44
C ILE A 219 -2.84 -3.31 -2.71
N GLY A 220 -3.69 -3.02 -3.70
CA GLY A 220 -4.12 -1.67 -4.06
C GLY A 220 -5.11 -1.07 -3.07
N GLY A 221 -5.44 0.21 -3.23
CA GLY A 221 -6.26 0.93 -2.27
C GLY A 221 -5.44 1.47 -1.10
N VAL A 222 -5.27 0.66 -0.04
CA VAL A 222 -4.61 1.10 1.19
C VAL A 222 -3.66 0.05 1.73
N LEU A 223 -2.39 0.42 1.82
CA LEU A 223 -1.29 -0.44 2.26
C LEU A 223 -0.44 0.28 3.29
N LEU A 224 -0.22 -0.38 4.42
CA LEU A 224 0.58 0.11 5.53
C LEU A 224 1.86 -0.68 5.64
N LEU A 225 3.00 -0.01 5.78
CA LEU A 225 4.30 -0.64 5.94
C LEU A 225 5.31 0.30 6.56
N THR A 226 6.37 -0.26 7.15
CA THR A 226 7.48 0.54 7.66
C THR A 226 8.32 1.10 6.50
N PRO A 227 9.04 2.22 6.69
CA PRO A 227 10.01 2.70 5.72
C PRO A 227 11.05 1.65 5.33
N ASP A 228 11.49 0.81 6.26
CA ASP A 228 12.43 -0.28 5.99
C ASP A 228 11.87 -1.31 5.00
N MET A 229 10.61 -1.74 5.18
CA MET A 229 9.96 -2.64 4.22
C MET A 229 9.83 -2.00 2.85
N TYR A 230 9.48 -0.71 2.79
CA TYR A 230 9.37 0.02 1.52
C TYR A 230 10.72 0.05 0.79
N ARG A 231 11.81 0.32 1.50
CA ARG A 231 13.18 0.28 0.95
C ARG A 231 13.60 -1.14 0.55
N GLN A 232 13.26 -2.15 1.34
CA GLN A 232 13.58 -3.56 1.09
C GLN A 232 13.00 -4.05 -0.25
N VAL A 233 11.79 -3.60 -0.61
CA VAL A 233 11.12 -3.96 -1.86
C VAL A 233 11.40 -3.02 -3.03
N ASN A 234 12.28 -2.03 -2.82
CA ASN A 234 12.53 -0.93 -3.74
C ASN A 234 11.25 -0.20 -4.17
N GLY A 235 10.28 -0.03 -3.26
CA GLY A 235 9.01 0.68 -3.51
C GLY A 235 8.25 0.21 -4.76
N PHE A 236 7.45 1.12 -5.33
CA PHE A 236 6.70 0.86 -6.55
C PHE A 236 7.57 0.95 -7.80
N SER A 237 7.15 0.28 -8.88
CA SER A 237 7.64 0.54 -10.24
C SER A 237 7.35 1.98 -10.66
N ASN A 238 8.30 2.63 -11.33
CA ASN A 238 8.13 3.96 -11.93
C ASN A 238 7.62 3.92 -13.37
N LEU A 239 7.34 2.73 -13.92
CA LEU A 239 7.05 2.52 -15.35
C LEU A 239 5.56 2.37 -15.67
N TYR A 240 4.67 2.37 -14.66
CA TYR A 240 3.23 2.23 -14.88
C TYR A 240 2.58 3.59 -15.16
N TRP A 241 2.34 3.86 -16.44
CA TRP A 241 1.66 5.06 -16.92
C TRP A 241 0.21 4.75 -17.29
N GLY A 242 -0.72 5.25 -16.47
CA GLY A 242 -2.14 4.92 -16.54
C GLY A 242 -2.52 3.78 -15.60
N TRP A 243 -3.79 3.39 -15.64
CA TRP A 243 -4.41 2.46 -14.71
C TRP A 243 -4.01 1.00 -14.97
N GLY A 244 -3.57 0.32 -13.91
CA GLY A 244 -3.54 -1.14 -13.79
C GLY A 244 -2.15 -1.76 -13.79
N GLY A 245 -1.97 -2.75 -12.91
CA GLY A 245 -0.80 -3.64 -12.81
C GLY A 245 0.32 -3.15 -11.87
N GLU A 246 0.29 -1.90 -11.41
CA GLU A 246 1.30 -1.33 -10.53
C GLU A 246 1.23 -1.90 -9.10
N ASP A 247 0.01 -2.11 -8.59
CA ASP A 247 -0.21 -2.74 -7.29
C ASP A 247 0.14 -4.24 -7.34
N ASP A 248 -0.08 -4.90 -8.48
CA ASP A 248 0.33 -6.29 -8.72
C ASP A 248 1.85 -6.44 -8.80
N ASP A 249 2.53 -5.50 -9.47
CA ASP A 249 4.00 -5.47 -9.54
C ASP A 249 4.58 -5.32 -8.12
N LEU A 250 4.05 -4.39 -7.31
CA LEU A 250 4.48 -4.27 -5.91
C LEU A 250 4.27 -5.57 -5.12
N SER A 251 3.15 -6.28 -5.32
CA SER A 251 2.92 -7.59 -4.70
C SER A 251 3.99 -8.61 -5.11
N LEU A 252 4.35 -8.67 -6.40
CA LEU A 252 5.41 -9.56 -6.88
C LEU A 252 6.77 -9.21 -6.28
N ARG A 253 7.11 -7.91 -6.16
CA ARG A 253 8.32 -7.44 -5.48
C ARG A 253 8.36 -7.88 -4.03
N MET A 254 7.24 -7.72 -3.32
CA MET A 254 7.11 -8.18 -1.93
C MET A 254 7.35 -9.68 -1.79
N ILE A 255 6.74 -10.49 -2.66
CA ILE A 255 6.93 -11.95 -2.69
C ILE A 255 8.41 -12.30 -2.95
N GLN A 256 9.02 -11.69 -3.97
CA GLN A 256 10.43 -11.92 -4.32
C GLN A 256 11.37 -11.57 -3.17
N ARG A 257 11.06 -10.50 -2.42
CA ARG A 257 11.84 -10.04 -1.27
C ARG A 257 11.44 -10.69 0.06
N ARG A 258 10.55 -11.69 0.02
CA ARG A 258 10.05 -12.45 1.18
C ARG A 258 9.36 -11.56 2.22
N VAL A 259 8.73 -10.48 1.77
CA VAL A 259 7.93 -9.58 2.59
C VAL A 259 6.48 -10.03 2.50
N CYS A 260 5.96 -10.62 3.57
CA CYS A 260 4.61 -11.20 3.58
C CYS A 260 3.56 -10.17 4.03
N VAL A 261 2.46 -10.07 3.28
CA VAL A 261 1.35 -9.15 3.56
C VAL A 261 0.32 -9.79 4.48
N VAL A 262 -0.11 -9.05 5.50
CA VAL A 262 -1.21 -9.42 6.40
C VAL A 262 -2.46 -8.59 6.11
N ARG A 263 -3.63 -9.15 6.44
CA ARG A 263 -4.92 -8.46 6.27
C ARG A 263 -5.74 -8.52 7.56
N PRO A 264 -6.44 -7.44 7.94
CA PRO A 264 -7.46 -7.50 8.97
C PRO A 264 -8.61 -8.43 8.56
N VAL A 265 -9.50 -8.73 9.52
CA VAL A 265 -10.72 -9.48 9.21
C VAL A 265 -11.64 -8.69 8.28
N ASP A 266 -12.29 -9.40 7.36
CA ASP A 266 -13.11 -8.82 6.29
C ASP A 266 -14.23 -7.88 6.81
N ALA A 267 -14.70 -8.07 8.05
CA ALA A 267 -15.77 -7.28 8.66
C ALA A 267 -15.36 -5.84 9.00
N VAL A 268 -14.06 -5.60 9.26
CA VAL A 268 -13.56 -4.27 9.61
C VAL A 268 -12.80 -3.62 8.45
N ALA A 269 -12.23 -4.42 7.56
CA ALA A 269 -11.45 -3.97 6.39
C ALA A 269 -12.35 -3.47 5.22
N VAL A 270 -13.27 -2.56 5.53
CA VAL A 270 -14.32 -2.04 4.63
C VAL A 270 -14.11 -0.56 4.30
N TYR A 271 -14.34 -0.20 3.04
CA TYR A 271 -14.18 1.16 2.52
C TYR A 271 -15.33 1.58 1.62
N ALA A 272 -15.67 2.87 1.70
CA ALA A 272 -16.49 3.56 0.73
C ALA A 272 -15.59 4.21 -0.33
N ALA A 273 -15.82 3.89 -1.61
CA ALA A 273 -15.14 4.54 -2.72
C ALA A 273 -15.96 5.74 -3.21
N LEU A 274 -15.35 6.93 -3.16
CA LEU A 274 -15.88 8.17 -3.71
C LEU A 274 -16.04 8.05 -5.23
N PRO A 275 -17.04 8.70 -5.84
CA PRO A 275 -17.18 8.71 -7.29
C PRO A 275 -15.95 9.32 -7.97
N HIS A 276 -15.50 8.70 -9.05
CA HIS A 276 -14.40 9.20 -9.89
C HIS A 276 -14.54 8.62 -11.31
N PRO A 277 -14.06 9.33 -12.35
CA PRO A 277 -13.92 8.75 -13.68
C PRO A 277 -12.83 7.67 -13.68
N HIS A 278 -12.97 6.68 -14.56
CA HIS A 278 -11.91 5.72 -14.81
C HIS A 278 -10.74 6.39 -15.53
N GLY A 279 -9.51 6.07 -15.10
CA GLY A 279 -8.30 6.54 -15.78
C GLY A 279 -8.03 5.77 -17.07
N HIS A 280 -7.18 6.33 -17.93
CA HIS A 280 -6.70 5.63 -19.12
C HIS A 280 -5.97 4.35 -18.74
N ARG A 281 -6.33 3.24 -19.38
CA ARG A 281 -5.72 1.93 -19.10
C ARG A 281 -4.26 1.91 -19.57
N ASN A 282 -3.38 1.30 -18.78
CA ASN A 282 -2.01 1.07 -19.20
C ASN A 282 -1.92 -0.19 -20.09
N ASP A 283 -1.76 -0.03 -21.40
CA ASP A 283 -1.68 -1.16 -22.34
C ASP A 283 -0.43 -2.04 -22.14
N ALA A 284 0.66 -1.47 -21.62
CA ALA A 284 1.89 -2.20 -21.33
C ALA A 284 1.86 -3.00 -20.02
N ARG A 285 0.80 -2.90 -19.20
CA ARG A 285 0.76 -3.45 -17.83
C ARG A 285 1.11 -4.93 -17.72
N PHE A 286 0.67 -5.76 -18.67
CA PHE A 286 0.94 -7.21 -18.62
C PHE A 286 2.40 -7.51 -18.94
N ASN A 287 2.97 -6.80 -19.92
CA ASN A 287 4.39 -6.92 -20.25
C ASN A 287 5.26 -6.43 -19.08
N LEU A 288 4.91 -5.29 -18.48
CA LEU A 288 5.61 -4.79 -17.30
C LEU A 288 5.56 -5.78 -16.14
N LEU A 289 4.40 -6.40 -15.91
CA LEU A 289 4.18 -7.34 -14.82
C LEU A 289 4.97 -8.64 -15.01
N ALA A 290 5.02 -9.18 -16.24
CA ALA A 290 5.77 -10.39 -16.57
C ALA A 290 7.26 -10.28 -16.22
N TRP A 291 7.81 -9.06 -16.27
CA TRP A 291 9.22 -8.77 -15.99
C TRP A 291 9.45 -8.04 -14.66
N SER A 292 8.42 -7.92 -13.81
CA SER A 292 8.50 -7.21 -12.52
C SER A 292 9.71 -7.64 -11.69
N THR A 293 9.91 -8.95 -11.51
CA THR A 293 10.96 -9.49 -10.65
C THR A 293 12.37 -9.30 -11.21
N VAL A 294 12.51 -9.12 -12.52
CA VAL A 294 13.79 -8.85 -13.18
C VAL A 294 14.14 -7.36 -13.04
N ARG A 295 13.13 -6.48 -13.09
CA ARG A 295 13.33 -5.02 -13.06
C ARG A 295 13.49 -4.45 -11.65
N VAL A 296 13.09 -5.17 -10.60
CA VAL A 296 12.98 -4.62 -9.23
C VAL A 296 14.21 -3.88 -8.71
N ASP A 297 15.43 -4.26 -9.08
CA ASP A 297 16.65 -3.58 -8.61
C ASP A 297 16.98 -2.29 -9.40
N GLY A 298 16.60 -2.25 -10.69
CA GLY A 298 16.86 -1.13 -11.60
C GLY A 298 15.69 -0.16 -11.78
N ASP A 299 14.49 -0.53 -11.33
CA ASP A 299 13.29 0.28 -11.38
C ASP A 299 12.60 0.28 -10.02
N GLY A 300 12.62 1.41 -9.32
CA GLY A 300 11.85 1.60 -8.10
C GLY A 300 12.22 2.84 -7.32
N TYR A 301 11.96 2.81 -6.02
CA TYR A 301 12.20 3.91 -5.08
C TYR A 301 13.64 4.47 -5.13
N LYS A 302 14.65 3.60 -5.26
CA LYS A 302 16.06 4.00 -5.32
C LYS A 302 16.39 4.90 -6.51
N GLN A 303 15.62 4.80 -7.59
CA GLN A 303 15.83 5.58 -8.82
C GLN A 303 14.96 6.85 -8.88
N ILE A 304 14.18 7.15 -7.85
CA ILE A 304 13.17 8.21 -7.93
C ILE A 304 13.75 9.61 -8.15
N ASP A 305 14.91 9.91 -7.54
CA ASP A 305 15.46 11.28 -7.50
C ASP A 305 15.77 11.85 -8.89
N SER A 306 16.12 10.99 -9.86
CA SER A 306 16.39 11.38 -11.25
C SER A 306 15.15 11.37 -12.15
N LEU A 307 13.99 10.96 -11.62
CA LEU A 307 12.75 10.75 -12.39
C LEU A 307 11.67 11.76 -12.05
N ILE A 308 11.94 12.65 -11.10
CA ILE A 308 10.98 13.66 -10.64
C ILE A 308 11.67 15.00 -10.40
N GLU A 309 10.85 16.03 -10.34
CA GLU A 309 11.21 17.34 -9.82
C GLU A 309 10.08 17.82 -8.91
N ILE A 310 10.43 18.30 -7.72
CA ILE A 310 9.45 18.91 -6.81
C ILE A 310 9.26 20.36 -7.25
N VAL A 311 8.05 20.69 -7.71
CA VAL A 311 7.72 22.00 -8.28
C VAL A 311 7.23 22.96 -7.21
N ASP A 312 6.43 22.47 -6.27
CA ASP A 312 5.84 23.30 -5.22
C ASP A 312 5.56 22.47 -3.97
N VAL A 313 5.67 23.12 -2.81
CA VAL A 313 5.38 22.54 -1.49
C VAL A 313 4.54 23.54 -0.70
N LYS A 314 3.24 23.31 -0.62
CA LYS A 314 2.35 24.11 0.23
C LYS A 314 2.06 23.38 1.54
N GLN A 315 2.75 23.80 2.60
CA GLN A 315 2.49 23.31 3.96
C GLN A 315 1.29 23.99 4.60
N ARG A 316 0.41 23.18 5.19
CA ARG A 316 -0.69 23.60 6.07
C ARG A 316 -0.71 22.70 7.30
N SER A 317 -1.52 23.03 8.30
CA SER A 317 -1.62 22.16 9.47
C SER A 317 -2.24 20.81 9.12
N SER A 318 -3.39 20.82 8.46
CA SER A 318 -4.17 19.65 8.04
C SER A 318 -3.43 18.78 7.03
N VAL A 319 -2.66 19.40 6.13
CA VAL A 319 -2.11 18.70 4.97
C VAL A 319 -0.85 19.38 4.44
N VAL A 320 0.11 18.57 4.01
CA VAL A 320 1.21 19.01 3.15
C VAL A 320 0.84 18.68 1.71
N HIS A 321 0.85 19.67 0.83
CA HIS A 321 0.57 19.47 -0.59
C HIS A 321 1.84 19.63 -1.41
N LEU A 322 2.31 18.52 -1.96
CA LEU A 322 3.51 18.40 -2.79
C LEU A 322 3.10 18.29 -4.26
N LYS A 323 3.52 19.23 -5.10
CA LYS A 323 3.38 19.13 -6.56
C LYS A 323 4.66 18.59 -7.17
N VAL A 324 4.53 17.50 -7.91
CA VAL A 324 5.66 16.75 -8.47
C VAL A 324 5.55 16.71 -9.98
N ASN A 325 6.55 17.25 -10.65
CA ASN A 325 6.77 17.03 -12.08
C ASN A 325 7.36 15.64 -12.28
N VAL A 326 6.64 14.79 -13.01
CA VAL A 326 7.05 13.40 -13.27
C VAL A 326 7.67 13.20 -14.65
N ASP A 327 7.67 14.25 -15.49
CA ASP A 327 8.17 14.25 -16.87
C ASP A 327 9.41 15.15 -16.97
N VAL A 328 10.41 14.86 -16.13
CA VAL A 328 11.72 15.50 -16.20
C VAL A 328 12.48 15.02 -17.43
N GLU A 329 13.29 15.90 -18.04
CA GLU A 329 14.04 15.57 -19.24
C GLU A 329 14.94 14.34 -19.03
N GLY A 330 14.85 13.34 -19.92
CA GLY A 330 15.53 12.06 -19.77
C GLY A 330 14.81 11.01 -18.91
N SER A 331 13.73 11.35 -18.20
CA SER A 331 12.85 10.37 -17.54
C SER A 331 12.02 9.54 -18.52
N GLU A 332 11.87 10.04 -19.74
CA GLU A 332 11.33 9.34 -20.92
C GLU A 332 12.27 8.26 -21.44
N ARG A 333 13.45 8.05 -20.84
CA ARG A 333 14.22 6.81 -21.05
C ARG A 333 13.38 5.64 -20.50
N ARG A 334 12.34 5.25 -21.24
CA ARG A 334 11.98 3.86 -21.50
C ARG A 334 13.32 3.19 -21.64
N PRO A 335 13.73 2.37 -20.66
CA PRO A 335 15.13 2.12 -20.48
C PRO A 335 15.65 1.48 -21.76
N SER A 336 16.40 2.25 -22.57
CA SER A 336 16.83 1.84 -23.90
C SER A 336 17.84 0.70 -23.81
N SER A 337 18.60 0.67 -22.71
CA SER A 337 19.46 -0.45 -22.32
C SER A 337 18.67 -1.69 -21.88
N LEU A 338 17.51 -1.51 -21.24
CA LEU A 338 16.59 -2.62 -20.97
C LEU A 338 15.84 -3.02 -22.23
N ASN A 339 15.53 -2.12 -23.16
CA ASN A 339 14.95 -2.43 -24.47
C ASN A 339 15.94 -3.21 -25.34
N GLU A 340 17.24 -2.90 -25.34
CA GLU A 340 18.23 -3.70 -26.06
C GLU A 340 18.43 -5.09 -25.44
N SER A 341 18.46 -5.19 -24.11
CA SER A 341 18.51 -6.51 -23.45
C SER A 341 17.17 -7.26 -23.55
N TYR A 342 16.04 -6.55 -23.56
CA TYR A 342 14.68 -7.05 -23.83
C TYR A 342 14.50 -7.52 -25.27
N GLU A 343 14.97 -6.78 -26.27
CA GLU A 343 14.96 -7.17 -27.68
C GLU A 343 15.91 -8.34 -27.91
N ARG A 344 17.10 -8.36 -27.28
CA ARG A 344 18.01 -9.52 -27.35
C ARG A 344 17.45 -10.77 -26.67
N ILE A 345 16.72 -10.66 -25.55
CA ILE A 345 16.09 -11.80 -24.86
C ILE A 345 14.84 -12.27 -25.62
N SER A 346 14.02 -11.36 -26.13
CA SER A 346 12.85 -11.67 -26.97
C SER A 346 13.26 -12.32 -28.30
N ALA A 347 14.31 -11.81 -28.97
CA ALA A 347 14.86 -12.41 -30.19
C ALA A 347 15.51 -13.78 -29.96
N ARG A 348 16.13 -14.01 -28.78
CA ARG A 348 16.62 -15.35 -28.37
C ARG A 348 15.49 -16.34 -28.14
N SER A 349 14.35 -15.87 -27.62
CA SER A 349 13.14 -16.69 -27.47
C SER A 349 12.54 -17.01 -28.84
N GLU A 350 12.44 -16.05 -29.77
CA GLU A 350 11.88 -16.29 -31.11
C GLU A 350 12.74 -17.24 -31.95
N THR A 351 14.07 -17.16 -31.86
CA THR A 351 14.98 -18.09 -32.56
C THR A 351 14.98 -19.51 -31.99
N THR A 352 14.57 -19.71 -30.73
CA THR A 352 14.37 -21.03 -30.13
C THR A 352 12.94 -21.57 -30.28
N THR A 353 11.98 -20.73 -30.69
CA THR A 353 10.56 -21.12 -30.85
C THR A 353 10.22 -21.66 -32.24
N ALA A 354 11.19 -21.77 -33.16
CA ALA A 354 11.00 -22.48 -34.42
C ALA A 354 10.74 -24.00 -34.23
N SER A 355 10.84 -24.52 -33.01
CA SER A 355 10.56 -25.94 -32.70
C SER A 355 9.88 -26.14 -31.34
N ARG A 356 8.73 -25.48 -31.08
CA ARG A 356 7.68 -25.98 -30.14
C ARG A 356 6.48 -25.03 -30.03
N ASN A 357 5.66 -24.97 -31.08
CA ASN A 357 4.30 -24.44 -30.94
C ASN A 357 3.37 -25.55 -30.42
N LYS A 358 3.10 -25.54 -29.11
CA LYS A 358 1.81 -26.02 -28.58
C LYS A 358 1.14 -24.86 -27.86
N ILE A 359 0.23 -24.22 -28.57
CA ILE A 359 -0.74 -23.25 -28.06
C ILE A 359 -1.51 -23.92 -26.91
N VAL A 360 -1.44 -23.34 -25.70
CA VAL A 360 -2.37 -23.68 -24.63
C VAL A 360 -3.53 -22.71 -24.71
N ASP A 361 -4.63 -23.22 -25.26
CA ASP A 361 -5.94 -22.59 -25.28
C ASP A 361 -6.39 -22.30 -23.84
N VAL A 362 -6.48 -21.02 -23.45
CA VAL A 362 -6.96 -20.60 -22.13
C VAL A 362 -8.48 -20.60 -22.17
N LYS A 363 -9.09 -21.78 -21.98
CA LYS A 363 -10.53 -21.85 -21.69
C LYS A 363 -10.80 -21.32 -20.29
N GLN A 364 -11.48 -20.18 -20.25
CA GLN A 364 -12.05 -19.57 -19.06
C GLN A 364 -13.06 -20.54 -18.43
N ARG A 365 -12.66 -21.28 -17.39
CA ARG A 365 -13.58 -21.90 -16.45
C ARG A 365 -13.30 -21.39 -15.04
N SER A 366 -14.41 -21.10 -14.37
CA SER A 366 -14.54 -20.55 -13.04
C SER A 366 -13.63 -21.23 -12.02
N SER A 367 -13.07 -20.39 -11.13
CA SER A 367 -12.39 -20.73 -9.86
C SER A 367 -10.99 -21.35 -9.99
N VAL A 368 -10.00 -20.57 -9.51
CA VAL A 368 -8.58 -20.91 -9.25
C VAL A 368 -7.64 -20.82 -10.46
N VAL A 369 -6.88 -19.72 -10.53
CA VAL A 369 -5.69 -19.61 -11.39
C VAL A 369 -4.51 -20.24 -10.64
N HIS A 370 -4.09 -21.44 -11.03
CA HIS A 370 -2.79 -21.97 -10.65
C HIS A 370 -1.74 -21.48 -11.65
N LEU A 371 -0.95 -20.49 -11.23
CA LEU A 371 0.28 -20.12 -11.92
C LEU A 371 1.36 -21.16 -11.59
N LYS A 372 1.58 -22.10 -12.51
CA LYS A 372 2.81 -22.89 -12.55
C LYS A 372 3.84 -22.12 -13.36
N VAL A 373 4.83 -21.55 -12.68
CA VAL A 373 6.02 -20.99 -13.33
C VAL A 373 7.11 -22.06 -13.25
N ASN A 374 7.45 -22.68 -14.37
CA ASN A 374 8.68 -23.47 -14.49
C ASN A 374 9.80 -22.48 -14.88
N VAL A 375 10.75 -22.29 -13.97
CA VAL A 375 12.00 -21.58 -14.28
C VAL A 375 13.04 -22.65 -14.59
N ASP A 376 13.33 -22.89 -15.86
CA ASP A 376 14.53 -23.61 -16.25
C ASP A 376 15.73 -22.67 -16.10
N VAL A 377 16.68 -23.06 -15.24
CA VAL A 377 17.95 -22.35 -15.06
C VAL A 377 19.03 -23.20 -15.72
N GLU A 378 19.22 -23.03 -17.04
CA GLU A 378 20.44 -23.49 -17.70
C GLU A 378 21.59 -22.55 -17.34
N GLY A 379 22.61 -23.08 -16.66
CA GLY A 379 23.81 -22.31 -16.30
C GLY A 379 24.47 -22.63 -14.95
N SER A 380 24.23 -23.79 -14.35
CA SER A 380 24.95 -24.22 -13.12
C SER A 380 25.70 -25.54 -13.29
N GLU A 381 26.49 -25.67 -14.37
CA GLU A 381 27.59 -26.65 -14.38
C GLU A 381 28.86 -26.01 -13.84
N ARG A 382 29.11 -26.24 -12.54
CA ARG A 382 30.43 -26.45 -11.93
C ARG A 382 30.21 -26.84 -10.46
N ARG A 383 30.13 -28.15 -10.19
CA ARG A 383 30.27 -28.71 -8.84
C ARG A 383 31.76 -28.99 -8.58
N PRO A 384 32.34 -28.59 -7.44
CA PRO A 384 33.57 -29.20 -6.96
C PRO A 384 33.29 -30.63 -6.52
N SER A 385 34.04 -31.58 -7.08
CA SER A 385 34.01 -33.01 -6.78
C SER A 385 34.79 -33.33 -5.51
N SER A 386 34.17 -33.21 -4.33
CA SER A 386 34.61 -33.88 -3.09
C SER A 386 33.64 -33.60 -1.96
N LEU A 387 32.58 -34.40 -1.79
CA LEU A 387 31.81 -34.49 -0.54
C LEU A 387 30.78 -35.65 -0.51
N ASN A 388 30.92 -36.66 -1.37
CA ASN A 388 29.93 -37.73 -1.52
C ASN A 388 30.25 -39.06 -0.80
N GLU A 389 31.26 -39.12 0.08
CA GLU A 389 31.59 -40.38 0.78
C GLU A 389 31.23 -40.44 2.27
N SER A 390 30.61 -39.40 2.83
CA SER A 390 30.26 -39.38 4.26
C SER A 390 28.77 -39.51 4.58
N TYR A 391 27.88 -39.59 3.58
CA TYR A 391 26.43 -39.70 3.80
C TYR A 391 25.83 -41.10 3.62
N GLU A 392 26.54 -42.05 3.00
CA GLU A 392 26.02 -43.42 2.79
C GLU A 392 26.28 -44.40 3.95
N ARG A 393 27.00 -43.99 5.01
CA ARG A 393 27.20 -44.84 6.20
C ARG A 393 26.22 -44.61 7.35
N ILE A 394 25.32 -43.63 7.26
CA ILE A 394 24.41 -43.28 8.37
C ILE A 394 22.96 -43.75 8.11
N SER A 395 22.62 -44.16 6.88
CA SER A 395 21.25 -44.61 6.54
C SER A 395 21.01 -46.13 6.60
N ALA A 396 21.98 -46.93 7.04
CA ALA A 396 21.89 -48.40 7.06
C ALA A 396 21.82 -49.00 8.47
N ARG A 397 21.36 -48.25 9.49
CA ARG A 397 21.30 -48.74 10.88
C ARG A 397 19.98 -48.48 11.63
N SER A 398 18.88 -48.19 10.94
CA SER A 398 17.57 -47.97 11.60
C SER A 398 16.42 -48.87 11.12
N GLU A 399 16.70 -49.96 10.42
CA GLU A 399 15.68 -50.95 10.04
C GLU A 399 16.14 -52.36 10.41
N THR A 400 16.06 -52.68 11.71
CA THR A 400 15.95 -54.07 12.22
C THR A 400 15.77 -53.99 13.74
N THR A 401 14.51 -54.02 14.19
CA THR A 401 14.04 -54.72 15.41
C THR A 401 12.65 -54.21 15.82
N THR A 402 11.59 -54.83 15.29
CA THR A 402 10.29 -54.94 15.97
C THR A 402 9.54 -56.14 15.39
N ALA A 403 9.92 -57.33 15.83
CA ALA A 403 9.10 -58.53 15.71
C ALA A 403 9.35 -59.46 16.91
N SER A 404 8.24 -60.00 17.44
CA SER A 404 8.11 -60.95 18.54
C SER A 404 8.12 -60.39 19.98
N ARG A 405 6.95 -60.37 20.63
CA ARG A 405 6.54 -61.44 21.57
C ARG A 405 5.17 -61.11 22.21
N ASN A 406 4.22 -62.01 21.98
CA ASN A 406 3.07 -62.32 22.86
C ASN A 406 3.06 -63.85 23.05
N SER A 407 2.42 -64.33 24.12
CA SER A 407 2.50 -65.66 24.78
C SER A 407 3.70 -65.77 25.73
N THR A 408 3.55 -66.08 27.02
CA THR A 408 2.50 -66.77 27.80
C THR A 408 2.55 -66.25 29.24
#